data_AF-A0A8T4D3X9-F1
#
_entry.id   AF-A0A8T4D3X9-F1
#
_cell.length_a   1.000
_cell.length_b   1.000
_cell.length_c   1.000
_cell.angle_alpha   90.00
_cell.angle_beta   90.00
_cell.angle_gamma   90.00
#
_symmetry.space_group_name_H-M   'P 1'
#
loop_
_entity.id
_entity.type
_entity.pdbx_description
1 polymer ?
#
loop_
_entity_poly.entity_id
_entity_poly.type
_entity_poly.pdbx_seq_one_letter_code
_entity_poly.pdbx_strand_id
1 'polypeptide(L)'
;MDEFDEALLSAIDEILQYTLGDIGTQAIYSYLERTGCQKSEIPNKLDTFSAELRRLLGTGRGQMLGSAPILEEAIAERLCAKLGTKLEGRLPTAFSIFIRKLKEDYNSKEK
;
A
#
# COMPACT_ATOMS: atom_id res chain seq x y z
N MET A 1 -9.73 14.26 2.60
CA MET A 1 -9.47 12.84 2.32
C MET A 1 -10.72 12.34 1.62
N ASP A 2 -10.57 11.75 0.44
CA ASP A 2 -11.70 11.23 -0.34
C ASP A 2 -11.96 9.75 -0.01
N GLU A 3 -13.07 9.19 -0.51
CA GLU A 3 -13.45 7.79 -0.24
C GLU A 3 -12.36 6.80 -0.70
N PHE A 4 -11.67 7.12 -1.80
CA PHE A 4 -10.55 6.31 -2.28
C PHE A 4 -9.38 6.29 -1.29
N ASP A 5 -9.00 7.45 -0.75
CA ASP A 5 -7.93 7.58 0.23
C ASP A 5 -8.26 6.80 1.51
N GLU A 6 -9.51 6.86 1.98
CA GLU A 6 -9.97 6.09 3.13
C GLU A 6 -9.94 4.57 2.85
N ALA A 7 -10.40 4.15 1.67
CA ALA A 7 -10.35 2.76 1.24
C ALA A 7 -8.91 2.23 1.14
N LEU A 8 -7.98 3.04 0.61
CA LEU A 8 -6.56 2.73 0.53
C LEU A 8 -5.95 2.57 1.92
N LEU A 9 -6.20 3.51 2.84
CA LEU A 9 -5.68 3.44 4.20
C LEU A 9 -6.22 2.24 4.95
N SER A 10 -7.51 1.94 4.78
CA SER A 10 -8.14 0.75 5.35
C SER A 10 -7.54 -0.53 4.77
N ALA A 11 -7.30 -0.61 3.46
CA ALA A 11 -6.65 -1.76 2.83
C ALA A 11 -5.22 -1.98 3.35
N ILE A 12 -4.44 -0.91 3.51
CA ILE A 12 -3.09 -0.98 4.10
C ILE A 12 -3.16 -1.52 5.53
N ASP A 13 -4.06 -0.97 6.35
CA ASP A 13 -4.19 -1.35 7.76
C ASP A 13 -4.54 -2.82 7.92
N GLU A 14 -5.53 -3.29 7.17
CA GLU A 14 -5.99 -4.69 7.18
C GLU A 14 -4.87 -5.65 6.76
N ILE A 15 -4.13 -5.32 5.69
CA ILE A 15 -3.06 -6.19 5.20
C ILE A 15 -1.86 -6.20 6.14
N LEU A 16 -1.47 -5.05 6.70
CA LEU A 16 -0.41 -4.99 7.70
C LEU A 16 -0.79 -5.79 8.95
N GLN A 17 -2.02 -5.61 9.46
CA GLN A 17 -2.50 -6.32 10.64
C GLN A 17 -2.60 -7.82 10.39
N TYR A 18 -3.10 -8.23 9.22
CA TYR A 18 -3.17 -9.63 8.84
C TYR A 18 -1.77 -10.28 8.73
N THR A 19 -0.79 -9.56 8.20
CA THR A 19 0.54 -10.11 7.90
C THR A 19 1.49 -10.05 9.10
N LEU A 20 1.42 -8.99 9.90
CA LEU A 20 2.40 -8.66 10.94
C LEU A 20 1.80 -8.63 12.36
N GLY A 21 0.47 -8.70 12.48
CA GLY A 21 -0.25 -8.49 13.74
C GLY A 21 -0.21 -7.03 14.22
N ASP A 22 -0.95 -6.74 15.29
CA ASP A 22 -1.11 -5.37 15.80
C ASP A 22 0.22 -4.69 16.14
N ILE A 23 1.12 -5.42 16.81
CA ILE A 23 2.43 -4.91 17.24
C ILE A 23 3.31 -4.60 16.02
N GLY A 24 3.32 -5.47 15.01
CA GLY A 24 4.09 -5.28 13.78
C GLY A 24 3.55 -4.11 12.96
N THR A 25 2.23 -3.97 12.86
CA THR A 25 1.57 -2.84 12.21
C THR A 25 1.92 -1.51 12.87
N GLN A 26 1.85 -1.43 14.19
CA GLN A 26 2.25 -0.23 14.93
C GLN A 26 3.73 0.11 14.73
N ALA A 27 4.61 -0.91 14.69
CA ALA A 27 6.03 -0.71 14.44
C ALA A 27 6.29 -0.13 13.04
N ILE A 28 5.57 -0.60 12.02
CA ILE A 28 5.65 -0.07 10.64
C ILE A 28 5.21 1.39 10.62
N TYR A 29 4.05 1.73 11.19
CA TYR A 29 3.57 3.12 11.20
C TYR A 29 4.51 4.04 11.99
N SER A 30 4.99 3.59 13.16
CA SER A 30 5.96 4.35 13.95
C SER A 30 7.26 4.59 13.18
N TYR A 31 7.70 3.62 12.38
CA TYR A 31 8.84 3.80 11.50
C TYR A 31 8.56 4.83 10.39
N LEU A 32 7.41 4.73 9.72
CA LEU A 32 7.02 5.64 8.64
C LEU A 32 6.88 7.09 9.13
N GLU A 33 6.33 7.29 10.34
CA GLU A 33 6.26 8.62 10.96
C GLU A 33 7.66 9.23 11.16
N ARG A 34 8.63 8.42 11.60
CA ARG A 34 10.03 8.85 11.79
C ARG A 34 10.75 9.15 10.47
N THR A 35 10.28 8.60 9.35
CA THR A 35 10.82 8.86 8.01
C THR A 35 10.04 9.96 7.27
N GLY A 36 9.07 10.60 7.93
CA GLY A 36 8.33 11.74 7.37
C GLY A 36 7.12 11.36 6.52
N CYS A 37 6.58 10.16 6.71
CA CYS A 37 5.36 9.68 6.06
C CYS A 37 4.34 9.27 7.13
N GLN A 38 3.48 10.20 7.55
CA GLN A 38 2.42 9.86 8.50
C GLN A 38 1.36 8.98 7.83
N LYS A 39 0.64 8.17 8.62
CA LYS A 39 -0.44 7.30 8.10
C LYS A 39 -1.41 8.05 7.20
N SER A 40 -1.89 9.22 7.62
CA SER A 40 -2.83 10.05 6.84
C SER A 40 -2.22 10.66 5.56
N GLU A 41 -0.91 10.73 5.44
CA GLU A 41 -0.22 11.27 4.27
C GLU A 41 0.10 10.21 3.21
N ILE A 42 -0.02 8.91 3.54
CA ILE A 42 0.31 7.81 2.63
C ILE A 42 -0.35 7.96 1.24
N PRO A 43 -1.64 8.32 1.11
CA PRO A 43 -2.26 8.47 -0.21
C PRO A 43 -1.59 9.54 -1.08
N ASN A 44 -0.97 10.55 -0.47
CA ASN A 44 -0.24 11.62 -1.16
C ASN A 44 1.26 11.31 -1.33
N LYS A 45 1.81 10.37 -0.53
CA LYS A 45 3.24 10.02 -0.47
C LYS A 45 3.50 8.55 -0.83
N LEU A 46 2.79 8.03 -1.84
CA LEU A 46 2.87 6.63 -2.26
C LEU A 46 4.30 6.16 -2.62
N ASP A 47 5.08 7.01 -3.27
CA ASP A 47 6.48 6.70 -3.61
C ASP A 47 7.34 6.56 -2.35
N THR A 48 7.18 7.47 -1.39
CA THR A 48 7.88 7.42 -0.09
C THR A 48 7.46 6.18 0.69
N PHE A 49 6.15 5.91 0.76
CA PHE A 49 5.63 4.72 1.42
C PHE A 49 6.22 3.43 0.84
N SER A 50 6.16 3.25 -0.47
CA SER A 50 6.71 2.06 -1.15
C SER A 50 8.22 1.94 -0.95
N ALA A 51 8.97 3.04 -1.06
CA ALA A 51 10.42 3.03 -0.87
C ALA A 51 10.81 2.64 0.57
N GLU A 52 10.15 3.23 1.56
CA GLU A 52 10.42 2.97 2.97
C GLU A 52 9.97 1.56 3.40
N LEU A 53 8.84 1.09 2.89
CA LEU A 53 8.38 -0.28 3.10
C LEU A 53 9.39 -1.30 2.54
N ARG A 54 9.90 -1.06 1.34
CA ARG A 54 10.97 -1.86 0.71
C ARG A 54 12.29 -1.77 1.46
N ARG A 55 12.58 -0.64 2.13
CA ARG A 55 13.77 -0.49 2.97
C ARG A 55 13.65 -1.30 4.25
N LEU A 56 12.47 -1.30 4.87
CA LEU A 56 12.19 -2.01 6.12
C LEU A 56 12.10 -3.52 5.93
N LEU A 57 11.38 -3.97 4.90
CA LEU A 57 11.12 -5.38 4.62
C LEU A 57 12.09 -6.02 3.62
N GLY A 58 12.97 -5.20 3.02
CA GLY A 58 13.96 -5.63 2.05
C GLY A 58 13.43 -5.79 0.61
N THR A 59 14.33 -5.65 -0.35
CA THR A 59 14.06 -5.79 -1.80
C THR A 59 14.42 -7.18 -2.36
N GLY A 60 14.84 -8.12 -1.50
CA GLY A 60 15.14 -9.50 -1.90
C GLY A 60 16.53 -9.75 -2.52
N ARG A 61 17.59 -9.06 -2.07
CA ARG A 61 18.99 -9.38 -2.46
C ARG A 61 19.83 -9.94 -1.32
N GLY A 62 19.29 -10.90 -0.57
CA GLY A 62 20.05 -11.63 0.45
C GLY A 62 19.26 -12.09 1.68
N GLN A 63 18.01 -11.66 1.82
CA GLN A 63 17.09 -12.15 2.87
C GLN A 63 15.98 -12.95 2.21
N MET A 64 15.66 -14.08 2.82
CA MET A 64 14.69 -15.08 2.38
C MET A 64 13.34 -14.41 2.10
N LEU A 65 12.98 -14.31 0.82
CA LEU A 65 11.77 -13.67 0.26
C LEU A 65 11.68 -12.14 0.41
N GLY A 66 11.74 -11.43 -0.74
CA GLY A 66 11.34 -10.01 -0.80
C GLY A 66 9.85 -9.89 -0.48
N SER A 67 9.53 -9.50 0.74
CA SER A 67 8.16 -9.43 1.27
C SER A 67 7.47 -8.11 0.94
N ALA A 68 8.21 -7.04 0.65
CA ALA A 68 7.61 -5.75 0.27
C ALA A 68 6.79 -5.81 -1.03
N PRO A 69 7.26 -6.40 -2.14
CA PRO A 69 6.42 -6.53 -3.35
C PRO A 69 5.16 -7.38 -3.14
N ILE A 70 5.25 -8.43 -2.32
CA ILE A 70 4.10 -9.29 -1.99
C ILE A 70 3.07 -8.49 -1.17
N LEU A 71 3.54 -7.68 -0.22
CA LEU A 71 2.68 -6.84 0.60
C LEU A 71 2.02 -5.73 -0.22
N GLU A 72 2.78 -5.07 -1.11
CA GLU A 72 2.25 -4.08 -2.05
C GLU A 72 1.17 -4.68 -2.95
N GLU A 73 1.37 -5.91 -3.42
CA GLU A 73 0.39 -6.66 -4.21
C GLU A 73 -0.87 -6.99 -3.41
N ALA A 74 -0.73 -7.51 -2.19
CA ALA A 74 -1.85 -7.78 -1.31
C ALA A 74 -2.66 -6.51 -0.96
N ILE A 75 -1.98 -5.39 -0.73
CA ILE A 75 -2.63 -4.08 -0.52
C ILE A 75 -3.44 -3.67 -1.76
N ALA A 76 -2.84 -3.78 -2.95
CA ALA A 76 -3.50 -3.41 -4.20
C ALA A 76 -4.73 -4.30 -4.48
N GLU A 77 -4.61 -5.61 -4.29
CA GLU A 77 -5.73 -6.56 -4.41
C GLU A 77 -6.86 -6.22 -3.44
N ARG A 78 -6.51 -5.93 -2.18
CA ARG A 78 -7.49 -5.60 -1.15
C ARG A 78 -8.21 -4.30 -1.44
N LEU A 79 -7.49 -3.29 -1.94
CA LEU A 79 -8.08 -2.04 -2.37
C LEU A 79 -9.02 -2.25 -3.56
N CYS A 80 -8.60 -2.99 -4.59
CA CYS A 80 -9.45 -3.30 -5.73
C CYS A 80 -10.76 -3.98 -5.29
N ALA A 81 -10.67 -4.97 -4.40
CA ALA A 81 -11.83 -5.65 -3.85
C ALA A 81 -12.78 -4.71 -3.09
N LYS A 82 -12.25 -3.75 -2.31
CA LYS A 82 -13.05 -2.71 -1.64
C LYS A 82 -13.76 -1.79 -2.62
N LEU A 83 -13.09 -1.42 -3.71
CA LEU A 83 -13.64 -0.55 -4.76
C LEU A 83 -14.51 -1.29 -5.79
N GLY A 84 -14.77 -2.59 -5.60
CA GLY A 84 -15.55 -3.41 -6.54
C GLY A 84 -14.88 -3.58 -7.91
N THR A 85 -13.56 -3.40 -7.99
CA THR A 85 -12.75 -3.57 -9.21
C THR A 85 -11.91 -4.84 -9.14
N LYS A 86 -11.46 -5.34 -10.28
CA LYS A 86 -10.66 -6.57 -10.35
C LYS A 86 -9.22 -6.23 -10.72
N LEU A 87 -8.28 -6.75 -9.95
CA LEU A 87 -6.86 -6.71 -10.30
C LEU A 87 -6.59 -7.81 -11.33
N GLU A 88 -6.17 -7.45 -12.55
CA GLU A 88 -5.80 -8.44 -13.57
C GLU A 88 -4.34 -8.87 -13.42
N GLY A 89 -4.09 -9.79 -12.49
CA GLY A 89 -2.79 -10.46 -12.33
C GLY A 89 -1.78 -9.69 -11.46
N ARG A 90 -0.49 -9.94 -11.66
CA ARG A 90 0.59 -9.37 -10.84
C ARG A 90 0.77 -7.88 -11.11
N LEU A 91 1.03 -7.07 -10.08
CA LEU A 91 1.37 -5.63 -10.22
C LEU A 91 2.39 -5.42 -11.35
N PRO A 92 1.98 -4.93 -12.53
CA PRO A 92 2.85 -4.86 -13.71
C PRO A 92 3.78 -3.65 -13.65
N THR A 93 3.59 -2.77 -12.66
CA THR A 93 4.26 -1.49 -12.52
C THR A 93 4.44 -1.16 -11.04
N ALA A 94 5.28 -0.19 -10.70
CA ALA A 94 5.49 0.26 -9.33
C ALA A 94 4.16 0.55 -8.60
N PHE A 95 4.09 0.18 -7.32
CA PHE A 95 2.90 0.35 -6.48
C PHE A 95 2.30 1.76 -6.59
N SER A 96 3.14 2.80 -6.51
CA SER A 96 2.69 4.19 -6.59
C SER A 96 2.01 4.53 -7.92
N ILE A 97 2.52 4.03 -9.04
CA ILE A 97 1.93 4.26 -10.37
C ILE A 97 0.60 3.53 -10.48
N PHE A 98 0.53 2.29 -10.01
CA PHE A 98 -0.71 1.52 -10.04
C PHE A 98 -1.82 2.19 -9.23
N ILE A 99 -1.53 2.59 -7.99
CA ILE A 99 -2.52 3.23 -7.11
C ILE A 99 -2.98 4.58 -7.67
N ARG A 100 -2.08 5.38 -8.25
CA ARG A 100 -2.45 6.64 -8.92
C ARG A 100 -3.41 6.41 -10.08
N LYS A 101 -3.10 5.44 -10.95
CA LYS A 101 -3.96 5.08 -12.06
C LYS A 101 -5.33 4.59 -11.58
N LEU A 102 -5.35 3.75 -10.54
CA LEU A 102 -6.61 3.27 -9.96
C LEU A 102 -7.46 4.43 -9.41
N LYS A 103 -6.83 5.44 -8.81
CA LYS A 103 -7.51 6.65 -8.34
C LYS A 103 -8.10 7.46 -9.49
N GLU A 104 -7.37 7.62 -10.59
CA GLU A 104 -7.85 8.29 -11.80
C GLU A 104 -9.06 7.56 -12.41
N ASP A 105 -8.97 6.23 -12.53
CA ASP A 105 -10.04 5.38 -13.06
C ASP A 105 -11.30 5.42 -12.16
N TYR A 106 -11.13 5.43 -10.84
CA TYR A 106 -12.22 5.56 -9.87
C TYR A 106 -12.91 6.92 -9.99
N ASN A 107 -12.14 8.01 -9.99
CA ASN A 107 -12.67 9.37 -10.13
C ASN A 107 -13.35 9.62 -11.48
N SER A 108 -12.98 8.88 -12.53
CA SER A 108 -13.60 8.97 -13.86
C SER A 108 -14.94 8.25 -13.96
N LYS A 109 -15.23 7.30 -13.06
CA LYS A 109 -16.51 6.57 -12.99
C LYS A 109 -17.55 7.26 -12.10
N GLU A 110 -17.09 8.04 -11.12
CA GLU A 110 -17.91 8.86 -10.22
C GLU A 110 -18.41 10.17 -10.88
N LYS A 111 -17.95 10.47 -12.10
CA LYS A 111 -18.31 11.66 -12.88
C LYS A 111 -19.33 11.36 -13.97
#